data_AF-A0A6B9Z8A3-F1
#
_entry.id   AF-A0A6B9Z8A3-F1
#
_cell.length_a   1.000
_cell.length_b   1.000
_cell.length_c   1.000
_cell.angle_alpha   90.00
_cell.angle_beta   90.00
_cell.angle_gamma   90.00
#
_symmetry.space_group_name_H-M   'P 1'
#
loop_
_entity.id
_entity.type
_entity.pdbx_description
1 polymer ?
#
loop_
_entity_poly.entity_id
_entity_poly.type
_entity_poly.pdbx_seq_one_letter_code
_entity_poly.pdbx_strand_id
1 'polypeptide(L)'
;MMLRNQSGEPVQLVLLHFAGGSAYSFRQLEPYLKGFELVTPELPGRGRRIGEPLICDFEAAAADICQQILQSWRTPAYLIYGHSMGAILALRVTQLLEGMGKPPLYLIVSGTAGPGTQASGKRYLLGKEQFIEEVYRLGGLPEELREYPEMMEFFEPILSI
;
A
#
# COMPACT_ATOMS: atom_id res chain seq x y z
N MET A 1 2.60 14.35 20.79
CA MET A 1 1.50 15.33 20.68
C MET A 1 0.87 15.12 19.31
N MET A 2 -0.46 14.97 19.21
CA MET A 2 -1.12 14.87 17.90
C MET A 2 -0.99 16.20 17.15
N LEU A 3 -0.61 16.12 15.88
CA LEU A 3 -0.64 17.21 14.93
C LEU A 3 -2.10 17.61 14.70
N ARG A 4 -2.31 18.92 14.61
CA ARG A 4 -3.62 19.50 14.36
C ARG A 4 -3.54 20.40 13.13
N ASN A 5 -4.62 20.42 12.35
CA ASN A 5 -4.77 21.38 11.26
C ASN A 5 -5.01 22.80 11.81
N GLN A 6 -5.15 23.79 10.94
CA GLN A 6 -5.38 25.19 11.33
C GLN A 6 -6.65 25.39 12.19
N SER A 7 -7.63 24.48 12.08
CA SER A 7 -8.88 24.47 12.84
C SER A 7 -8.79 23.67 14.15
N GLY A 8 -7.61 23.12 14.48
CA GLY A 8 -7.42 22.33 15.70
C GLY A 8 -7.83 20.86 15.58
N GLU A 9 -8.20 20.35 14.42
CA GLU A 9 -8.62 18.95 14.23
C GLU A 9 -7.40 18.04 14.04
N PRO A 10 -7.42 16.78 14.53
CA PRO A 10 -6.34 15.83 14.29
C PRO A 10 -6.12 15.61 12.79
N VAL A 11 -4.88 15.30 12.39
CA VAL A 11 -4.54 15.02 10.99
C VAL A 11 -4.48 13.50 10.79
N GLN A 12 -5.22 12.99 9.80
CA GLN A 12 -5.17 11.57 9.43
C GLN A 12 -4.01 11.29 8.46
N LEU A 13 -3.30 10.18 8.65
CA LEU A 13 -2.28 9.68 7.73
C LEU A 13 -2.68 8.29 7.25
N VAL A 14 -3.03 8.21 5.96
CA VAL A 14 -3.35 6.96 5.28
C VAL A 14 -2.06 6.33 4.75
N LEU A 15 -1.80 5.07 5.09
CA LEU A 15 -0.58 4.34 4.74
C LEU A 15 -0.91 3.14 3.85
N LEU A 16 -0.50 3.19 2.58
CA LEU A 16 -0.74 2.13 1.60
C LEU A 16 0.50 1.24 1.48
N HIS A 17 0.32 -0.05 1.80
CA HIS A 17 1.40 -1.03 1.84
C HIS A 17 1.94 -1.37 0.43
N PHE A 18 3.18 -1.88 0.39
CA PHE A 18 3.82 -2.39 -0.82
C PHE A 18 3.27 -3.79 -1.21
N ALA A 19 3.72 -4.32 -2.35
CA ALA A 19 3.34 -5.66 -2.83
C ALA A 19 3.73 -6.73 -1.80
N GLY A 20 2.85 -7.68 -1.51
CA GLY A 20 3.02 -8.65 -0.41
C GLY A 20 2.96 -8.06 1.01
N GLY A 21 2.97 -6.74 1.17
CA GLY A 21 2.77 -6.07 2.45
C GLY A 21 1.32 -6.15 2.94
N SER A 22 1.09 -5.65 4.15
CA SER A 22 -0.23 -5.60 4.80
C SER A 22 -0.34 -4.35 5.68
N ALA A 23 -1.45 -4.18 6.40
CA ALA A 23 -1.61 -3.09 7.37
C ALA A 23 -0.50 -3.07 8.45
N TYR A 24 0.16 -4.22 8.69
CA TYR A 24 1.23 -4.35 9.67
C TYR A 24 2.61 -3.92 9.17
N SER A 25 2.77 -3.66 7.87
CA SER A 25 4.05 -3.24 7.28
C SER A 25 4.60 -1.95 7.89
N PHE A 26 3.75 -1.15 8.54
CA PHE A 26 4.12 0.13 9.13
C PHE A 26 4.30 0.10 10.65
N ARG A 27 4.16 -1.07 11.30
CA ARG A 27 4.19 -1.20 12.77
C ARG A 27 5.46 -0.61 13.40
N GLN A 28 6.61 -0.79 12.75
CA GLN A 28 7.89 -0.26 13.22
C GLN A 28 7.98 1.28 13.10
N LEU A 29 7.16 1.89 12.25
CA LEU A 29 7.10 3.34 12.05
C LEU A 29 6.09 4.02 12.99
N GLU A 30 5.08 3.30 13.51
CA GLU A 30 4.05 3.85 14.41
C GLU A 30 4.61 4.70 15.57
N PRO A 31 5.71 4.33 16.25
CA PRO A 31 6.27 5.14 17.33
C PRO A 31 6.71 6.55 16.90
N TYR A 32 7.09 6.71 15.63
CA TYR A 32 7.53 7.98 15.04
C TYR A 32 6.36 8.77 14.44
N LEU A 33 5.20 8.13 14.25
CA LEU A 33 4.02 8.71 13.63
C LEU A 33 2.91 9.08 14.63
N LYS A 34 3.21 9.11 15.93
CA LYS A 34 2.26 9.47 17.03
C LYS A 34 1.60 10.85 16.88
N GLY A 35 2.08 11.67 15.94
CA GLY A 35 1.46 12.93 15.55
C GLY A 35 0.19 12.76 14.72
N PHE A 36 -0.03 11.60 14.11
CA PHE A 36 -1.14 11.37 13.18
C PHE A 36 -2.15 10.37 13.75
N GLU A 37 -3.39 10.47 13.28
CA GLU A 37 -4.33 9.36 13.34
C GLU A 37 -4.06 8.43 12.14
N LEU A 38 -3.56 7.23 12.42
CA LEU A 38 -3.15 6.31 11.37
C LEU A 38 -4.34 5.54 10.80
N VAL A 39 -4.42 5.51 9.48
CA VAL A 39 -5.34 4.68 8.71
C VAL A 39 -4.50 3.76 7.84
N THR A 40 -4.69 2.45 7.97
CA THR A 40 -3.96 1.45 7.18
C THR A 40 -4.96 0.62 6.38
N PRO A 41 -5.42 1.10 5.21
CA PRO A 41 -6.25 0.30 4.32
C PRO A 41 -5.53 -0.98 3.91
N GLU A 42 -6.28 -2.05 3.73
CA GLU A 42 -5.72 -3.38 3.52
C GLU A 42 -6.42 -4.08 2.36
N LEU A 43 -5.63 -4.56 1.41
CA LEU A 43 -6.14 -5.38 0.32
C LEU A 43 -6.56 -6.76 0.83
N PRO A 44 -7.47 -7.47 0.13
CA PRO A 44 -7.87 -8.80 0.54
C PRO A 44 -6.75 -9.85 0.36
N GLY A 45 -6.92 -10.99 1.02
CA GLY A 45 -5.99 -12.11 1.04
C GLY A 45 -4.69 -11.85 1.80
N ARG A 46 -4.67 -10.85 2.69
CA ARG A 46 -3.52 -10.51 3.55
C ARG A 46 -3.94 -9.85 4.85
N GLY A 47 -3.08 -9.94 5.87
CA GLY A 47 -3.27 -9.28 7.17
C GLY A 47 -4.64 -9.55 7.80
N ARG A 48 -5.42 -8.51 8.11
CA ARG A 48 -6.76 -8.66 8.72
C ARG A 48 -7.80 -9.21 7.74
N ARG A 49 -7.55 -9.10 6.43
CA ARG A 49 -8.44 -9.59 5.35
C ARG A 49 -7.94 -10.89 4.71
N ILE A 50 -7.18 -11.71 5.46
CA ILE A 50 -6.58 -12.94 4.94
C ILE A 50 -7.59 -13.97 4.43
N GLY A 51 -8.81 -14.00 5.01
CA GLY A 51 -9.86 -14.91 4.58
C GLY A 51 -10.66 -14.46 3.35
N GLU A 52 -10.35 -13.29 2.80
CA GLU A 52 -11.04 -12.73 1.64
C GLU A 52 -10.31 -13.07 0.33
N PRO A 53 -11.04 -13.29 -0.78
CA PRO A 53 -10.44 -13.60 -2.07
C PRO A 53 -9.61 -12.43 -2.59
N LEU A 54 -8.47 -12.74 -3.22
CA LEU A 54 -7.56 -11.76 -3.80
C LEU A 54 -8.26 -10.94 -4.90
N ILE A 55 -7.88 -9.66 -4.98
CA ILE A 55 -8.19 -8.80 -6.11
C ILE A 55 -6.94 -8.74 -7.00
N CYS A 56 -7.08 -9.19 -8.24
CA CYS A 56 -6.01 -9.19 -9.26
C CYS A 56 -6.32 -8.21 -10.42
N ASP A 57 -7.16 -7.21 -10.13
CA ASP A 57 -7.46 -6.11 -11.04
C ASP A 57 -7.09 -4.79 -10.35
N PHE A 58 -6.24 -4.00 -11.00
CA PHE A 58 -5.69 -2.78 -10.42
C PHE A 58 -6.78 -1.74 -10.10
N GLU A 59 -7.77 -1.58 -10.97
CA GLU A 59 -8.84 -0.60 -10.77
C GLU A 59 -9.77 -1.03 -9.63
N ALA A 60 -10.10 -2.32 -9.55
CA ALA A 60 -10.85 -2.89 -8.43
C ALA A 60 -10.09 -2.73 -7.10
N ALA A 61 -8.77 -2.95 -7.08
CA ALA A 61 -7.94 -2.76 -5.91
C ALA A 61 -7.92 -1.29 -5.46
N ALA A 62 -7.79 -0.35 -6.41
CA ALA A 62 -7.86 1.08 -6.12
C ALA A 62 -9.25 1.50 -5.61
N ALA A 63 -10.33 0.97 -6.18
CA ALA A 63 -11.69 1.24 -5.72
C ALA A 63 -11.94 0.72 -4.30
N ASP A 64 -11.51 -0.49 -3.99
CA ASP A 64 -11.61 -1.10 -2.64
C ASP A 64 -10.87 -0.26 -1.60
N ILE A 65 -9.63 0.15 -1.88
CA ILE A 65 -8.85 1.02 -0.98
C ILE A 65 -9.50 2.40 -0.82
N CYS A 66 -10.00 2.99 -1.91
CA CYS A 66 -10.72 4.26 -1.87
C CYS A 66 -11.94 4.17 -0.94
N GLN A 67 -12.73 3.09 -1.05
CA GLN A 67 -13.88 2.86 -0.18
C GLN A 67 -13.48 2.73 1.29
N GLN A 68 -12.40 2.00 1.60
CA GLN A 68 -11.90 1.89 2.97
C GLN A 68 -11.49 3.26 3.55
N ILE A 69 -10.82 4.10 2.74
CA ILE A 69 -10.47 5.46 3.16
C ILE A 69 -11.73 6.26 3.48
N LEU A 70 -12.72 6.26 2.59
CA LEU A 70 -13.99 6.97 2.78
C LEU A 70 -14.73 6.51 4.05
N GLN A 71 -14.72 5.22 4.37
CA GLN A 71 -15.32 4.67 5.59
C GLN A 71 -14.59 5.09 6.87
N SER A 72 -13.27 5.24 6.79
CA SER A 72 -12.41 5.66 7.90
C SER A 72 -12.23 7.18 8.01
N TRP A 73 -12.79 7.93 7.07
CA TRP A 73 -12.56 9.35 6.92
C TRP A 73 -13.25 10.15 8.02
N ARG A 74 -12.48 10.90 8.81
CA ARG A 74 -13.00 11.65 9.98
C ARG A 74 -12.76 13.15 9.92
N THR A 75 -11.81 13.59 9.09
CA THR A 75 -11.38 14.98 9.03
C THR A 75 -11.02 15.37 7.60
N PRO A 76 -11.35 16.60 7.14
CA PRO A 76 -10.92 17.07 5.83
C PRO A 76 -9.38 17.16 5.71
N ALA A 77 -8.63 17.21 6.82
CA ALA A 77 -7.18 17.29 6.81
C ALA A 77 -6.55 15.90 6.91
N TYR A 78 -6.25 15.29 5.75
CA TYR A 78 -5.58 13.99 5.71
C TYR A 78 -4.49 13.93 4.63
N LEU A 79 -3.52 13.05 4.84
CA LEU A 79 -2.41 12.77 3.94
C LEU A 79 -2.48 11.32 3.48
N ILE A 80 -1.98 11.05 2.27
CA ILE A 80 -1.80 9.70 1.76
C ILE A 80 -0.31 9.46 1.54
N TYR A 81 0.19 8.35 2.07
CA TYR A 81 1.53 7.82 1.82
C TYR A 81 1.41 6.45 1.15
N GLY A 82 2.21 6.22 0.10
CA GLY A 82 2.32 4.91 -0.53
C GLY A 82 3.77 4.56 -0.83
N HIS A 83 4.12 3.28 -0.67
CA HIS A 83 5.45 2.75 -0.99
C HIS A 83 5.39 1.67 -2.08
N SER A 84 6.30 1.74 -3.07
CA SER A 84 6.38 0.80 -4.19
C SER A 84 5.04 0.64 -4.91
N MET A 85 4.46 -0.56 -4.97
CA MET A 85 3.08 -0.78 -5.46
C MET A 85 2.05 0.13 -4.78
N GLY A 86 2.17 0.33 -3.46
CA GLY A 86 1.32 1.24 -2.69
C GLY A 86 1.41 2.69 -3.14
N ALA A 87 2.55 3.12 -3.71
CA ALA A 87 2.68 4.47 -4.28
C ALA A 87 1.87 4.63 -5.57
N ILE A 88 1.83 3.60 -6.42
CA ILE A 88 1.04 3.59 -7.65
C ILE A 88 -0.46 3.57 -7.31
N LEU A 89 -0.86 2.73 -6.34
CA LEU A 89 -2.23 2.73 -5.82
C LEU A 89 -2.58 4.09 -5.20
N ALA A 90 -1.67 4.70 -4.43
CA ALA A 90 -1.91 6.01 -3.81
C ALA A 90 -2.18 7.10 -4.85
N LEU A 91 -1.46 7.11 -5.98
CA LEU A 91 -1.73 8.02 -7.10
C LEU A 91 -3.15 7.81 -7.66
N ARG A 92 -3.52 6.56 -7.95
CA ARG A 92 -4.84 6.26 -8.53
C ARG A 92 -5.98 6.58 -7.56
N VAL A 93 -5.83 6.19 -6.30
CA VAL A 93 -6.79 6.47 -5.22
C VAL A 93 -6.95 7.98 -5.00
N THR A 94 -5.86 8.74 -5.06
CA THR A 94 -5.90 10.21 -4.97
C THR A 94 -6.75 10.80 -6.09
N GLN A 95 -6.58 10.35 -7.34
CA GLN A 95 -7.41 10.80 -8.46
C GLN A 95 -8.91 10.50 -8.26
N LEU A 96 -9.24 9.32 -7.73
CA LEU A 96 -10.63 8.96 -7.41
C LEU A 96 -11.22 9.89 -6.34
N LEU A 97 -10.47 10.16 -5.27
CA LEU A 97 -10.88 11.02 -4.17
C LEU A 97 -11.01 12.49 -4.60
N GLU A 98 -10.11 12.99 -5.46
CA GLU A 98 -10.20 14.30 -6.11
C GLU A 98 -11.50 14.44 -6.92
N GLY A 99 -11.84 13.44 -7.73
CA GLY A 99 -13.09 13.41 -8.50
C GLY A 99 -14.36 13.44 -7.65
N MET A 100 -14.26 13.04 -6.37
CA MET A 100 -15.35 13.10 -5.39
C MET A 100 -15.35 14.40 -4.56
N GLY A 101 -14.46 15.34 -4.83
CA GLY A 101 -14.30 16.58 -4.07
C GLY A 101 -13.66 16.37 -2.70
N LYS A 102 -12.81 15.35 -2.55
CA LYS A 102 -12.20 14.92 -1.28
C LYS A 102 -10.68 14.81 -1.39
N PRO A 103 -9.95 15.78 -1.97
CA PRO A 103 -8.51 15.65 -2.17
C PRO A 103 -7.75 15.50 -0.85
N PRO A 104 -6.69 14.69 -0.78
CA PRO A 104 -5.75 14.73 0.34
C PRO A 104 -4.96 16.05 0.32
N LEU A 105 -4.47 16.50 1.48
CA LEU A 105 -3.60 17.68 1.57
C LEU A 105 -2.25 17.44 0.87
N TYR A 106 -1.72 16.23 1.03
CA TYR A 106 -0.48 15.81 0.43
C TYR A 106 -0.55 14.34 0.04
N LEU A 107 0.02 14.04 -1.13
CA LEU A 107 0.34 12.69 -1.57
C LEU A 107 1.86 12.50 -1.48
N ILE A 108 2.29 11.48 -0.75
CA ILE A 108 3.69 11.11 -0.57
C ILE A 108 3.90 9.76 -1.25
N VAL A 109 4.73 9.73 -2.30
CA VAL A 109 5.08 8.53 -3.05
C VAL A 109 6.54 8.15 -2.77
N SER A 110 6.79 6.87 -2.53
CA SER A 110 8.12 6.36 -2.16
C SER A 110 8.41 5.04 -2.89
N GLY A 111 9.67 4.77 -3.22
CA GLY A 111 10.11 3.45 -3.72
C GLY A 111 9.53 3.03 -5.07
N THR A 112 9.13 3.98 -5.92
CA THR A 112 8.67 3.73 -7.29
C THR A 112 9.32 4.70 -8.28
N ALA A 113 9.40 4.28 -9.55
CA ALA A 113 9.90 5.11 -10.64
C ALA A 113 8.92 6.28 -10.89
N GLY A 114 9.46 7.48 -11.12
CA GLY A 114 8.66 8.68 -11.36
C GLY A 114 8.03 8.71 -12.76
N PRO A 115 7.06 9.61 -13.01
CA PRO A 115 6.48 9.80 -14.32
C PRO A 115 7.54 10.02 -15.40
N GLY A 116 7.41 9.34 -16.54
CA GLY A 116 8.37 9.44 -17.66
C GLY A 116 9.68 8.65 -17.47
N THR A 117 9.88 8.00 -16.33
CA THR A 117 11.00 7.06 -16.14
C THR A 117 10.52 5.64 -16.39
N GLN A 118 11.24 4.88 -17.21
CA GLN A 118 10.97 3.46 -17.33
C GLN A 118 11.43 2.76 -16.05
N ALA A 119 10.49 2.12 -15.34
CA ALA A 119 10.85 1.19 -14.28
C ALA A 119 11.78 0.13 -14.88
N SER A 120 12.93 -0.11 -14.23
CA SER A 120 13.84 -1.16 -14.66
C SER A 120 13.15 -2.53 -14.49
N GLY A 121 12.93 -3.19 -15.64
CA GLY A 121 12.34 -4.52 -15.73
C GLY A 121 10.81 -4.49 -15.81
N LYS A 122 10.26 -5.14 -16.85
CA LYS A 122 8.84 -5.49 -16.90
C LYS A 122 8.59 -6.68 -15.98
N ARG A 123 8.71 -6.48 -14.66
CA ARG A 123 8.68 -7.56 -13.65
C ARG A 123 7.36 -8.35 -13.67
N TYR A 124 6.27 -7.69 -14.05
CA TYR A 124 4.96 -8.31 -14.29
C TYR A 124 4.92 -9.24 -15.52
N LEU A 125 5.96 -9.25 -16.36
CA LEU A 125 6.12 -10.17 -17.49
C LEU A 125 7.06 -11.34 -17.18
N LEU A 126 7.69 -11.36 -16.01
CA LEU A 126 8.55 -12.47 -15.62
C LEU A 126 7.71 -13.72 -15.37
N GLY A 127 8.25 -14.89 -15.74
CA GLY A 127 7.69 -16.17 -15.28
C GLY A 127 7.78 -16.26 -13.75
N LYS A 128 6.94 -17.11 -13.15
CA LYS A 128 6.82 -17.29 -11.69
C LYS A 128 8.18 -17.38 -10.98
N GLU A 129 9.05 -18.28 -11.45
CA GLU A 129 10.34 -18.53 -10.82
C GLU A 129 11.26 -17.31 -10.91
N GLN A 130 11.26 -16.63 -12.06
CA GLN A 130 12.04 -15.41 -12.28
C GLN A 130 11.53 -14.24 -11.44
N PHE A 131 10.21 -14.14 -11.25
CA PHE A 131 9.59 -13.15 -10.39
C PHE A 131 9.99 -13.35 -8.93
N ILE A 132 9.92 -14.59 -8.43
CA ILE A 132 10.30 -14.93 -7.05
C ILE A 132 11.78 -14.61 -6.79
N GLU A 133 12.68 -15.00 -7.70
CA GLU A 133 14.11 -14.68 -7.57
C GLU A 133 14.38 -13.16 -7.56
N GLU A 134 13.65 -12.40 -8.37
CA GLU A 134 13.75 -10.93 -8.37
C GLU A 134 13.26 -10.33 -7.04
N VAL A 135 12.21 -10.90 -6.43
CA VAL A 135 11.72 -10.44 -5.12
C VAL A 135 12.75 -10.70 -4.02
N TYR A 136 13.43 -11.86 -4.01
CA TYR A 136 14.55 -12.13 -3.10
C TYR A 136 15.70 -11.15 -3.33
N ARG A 137 16.09 -10.92 -4.59
CA ARG A 137 17.16 -9.97 -4.96
C ARG A 137 16.89 -8.55 -4.47
N LEU A 138 15.63 -8.14 -4.41
CA LEU A 138 15.21 -6.83 -3.92
C LEU A 138 15.06 -6.77 -2.39
N GLY A 139 15.30 -7.88 -1.68
CA GLY A 139 15.12 -7.97 -0.22
C GLY A 139 13.64 -7.93 0.20
N GLY A 140 12.72 -8.28 -0.71
CA GLY A 140 11.28 -8.27 -0.44
C GLY A 140 10.78 -9.47 0.38
N LEU A 141 11.60 -10.52 0.49
CA LEU A 141 11.31 -11.73 1.25
C LEU A 141 12.55 -12.14 2.08
N PRO A 142 12.38 -12.65 3.32
CA PRO A 142 13.45 -13.25 4.09
C PRO A 142 14.01 -14.50 3.40
N GLU A 143 15.34 -14.67 3.37
CA GLU A 143 16.01 -15.78 2.67
C GLU A 143 15.59 -17.15 3.23
N GLU A 144 15.20 -17.20 4.51
CA GLU A 144 14.71 -18.39 5.20
C GLU A 144 13.46 -18.98 4.54
N LEU A 145 12.64 -18.17 3.83
CA LEU A 145 11.47 -18.67 3.10
C LEU A 145 11.82 -19.64 1.96
N ARG A 146 13.07 -19.65 1.48
CA ARG A 146 13.52 -20.64 0.50
C ARG A 146 13.47 -22.07 1.04
N GLU A 147 13.52 -22.23 2.36
CA GLU A 147 13.44 -23.53 3.03
C GLU A 147 12.00 -24.02 3.23
N TYR A 148 10.99 -23.18 2.96
CA TYR A 148 9.57 -23.46 3.20
C TYR A 148 8.72 -23.22 1.92
N PRO A 149 8.78 -24.10 0.91
CA PRO A 149 8.07 -23.93 -0.36
C PRO A 149 6.56 -23.72 -0.20
N GLU A 150 5.94 -24.40 0.76
CA GLU A 150 4.51 -24.25 1.08
C GLU A 150 4.14 -22.85 1.58
N MET A 151 5.06 -22.17 2.28
CA MET A 151 4.86 -20.77 2.66
C MET A 151 4.97 -19.87 1.43
N MET A 152 5.90 -20.16 0.52
CA MET A 152 6.04 -19.38 -0.71
C MET A 152 4.79 -19.51 -1.60
N GLU A 153 4.17 -20.69 -1.69
CA GLU A 153 2.90 -20.88 -2.41
C GLU A 153 1.76 -20.03 -1.83
N PHE A 154 1.78 -19.77 -0.52
CA PHE A 154 0.82 -18.91 0.15
C PHE A 154 1.10 -17.42 -0.08
N PHE A 155 2.38 -17.01 -0.09
CA PHE A 155 2.78 -15.60 -0.24
C PHE A 155 2.83 -15.13 -1.69
N GLU A 156 3.11 -16.02 -2.64
CA GLU A 156 3.24 -15.67 -4.06
C GLU A 156 2.01 -14.90 -4.58
N PRO A 157 0.76 -15.36 -4.36
CA PRO A 157 -0.40 -14.69 -4.94
C PRO A 157 -0.61 -13.24 -4.46
N ILE A 158 -0.08 -12.87 -3.30
CA ILE A 158 -0.24 -11.51 -2.74
C ILE A 158 0.83 -10.51 -3.23
N LEU A 159 1.86 -11.00 -3.92
CA LEU A 159 2.94 -10.19 -4.50
C LEU A 159 2.56 -9.55 -5.85
N SER A 160 1.51 -10.05 -6.49
CA SER A 160 0.96 -9.52 -7.74
C SER A 160 -0.44 -8.93 -7.51
N ILE A 161 -0.73 -7.82 -8.19
CA ILE A 161 -2.05 -7.20 -8.33
C ILE A 161 -2.20 -6.77 -9.77
#